data_AF-A0A1U7DMX6-F1
#
_entry.id   AF-A0A1U7DMX6-F1
#
_cell.length_a   1.000
_cell.length_b   1.000
_cell.length_c   1.000
_cell.angle_alpha   90.00
_cell.angle_beta   90.00
_cell.angle_gamma   90.00
#
_symmetry.space_group_name_H-M   'P 1'
#
loop_
_entity.id
_entity.type
_entity.pdbx_description
1 polymer ?
#
loop_
_entity_poly.entity_id
_entity_poly.type
_entity_poly.pdbx_seq_one_letter_code
_entity_poly.pdbx_strand_id
1 'polypeptide(L)'
;MKITILILLFSTISGFSQEIKFNLFLKDSCSNSIESSFNYHLEKNGTEYHIAEFDNGTIILPTKGEYELVATEIGETHKIVIDKLINSDTLIKPRIEEYIKMTNVSFTKNTSKEELKKLGIIPNNKFMNCDKVCDGIETDYYSNGTIRLKAEFKSGLVIGELKRYYQSGKIKEISTYDKDGILTKRTLFNENGEIKKE
;
A
#
# COMPACT_ATOMS: atom_id res chain seq x y z
N MET A 1 -43.09 -62.28 -14.03
CA MET A 1 -41.87 -61.47 -13.82
C MET A 1 -42.27 -60.14 -13.20
N LYS A 2 -41.98 -59.90 -11.91
CA LYS A 2 -42.13 -58.59 -11.27
C LYS A 2 -40.78 -57.89 -11.36
N ILE A 3 -40.71 -56.77 -12.08
CA ILE A 3 -39.51 -55.93 -12.15
C ILE A 3 -39.62 -54.92 -11.02
N THR A 4 -38.86 -55.14 -9.96
CA THR A 4 -38.70 -54.18 -8.86
C THR A 4 -37.76 -53.08 -9.33
N ILE A 5 -38.29 -51.90 -9.62
CA ILE A 5 -37.49 -50.72 -9.99
C ILE A 5 -36.94 -50.12 -8.68
N LEU A 6 -35.63 -50.28 -8.47
CA LEU A 6 -34.90 -49.67 -7.37
C LEU A 6 -34.56 -48.22 -7.78
N ILE A 7 -35.34 -47.25 -7.27
CA ILE A 7 -35.06 -45.82 -7.48
C ILE A 7 -33.92 -45.42 -6.53
N LEU A 8 -32.70 -45.35 -7.06
CA LEU A 8 -31.56 -44.72 -6.39
C LEU A 8 -31.72 -43.20 -6.46
N LEU A 9 -32.28 -42.63 -5.39
CA LEU A 9 -32.25 -41.18 -5.15
C LEU A 9 -30.80 -40.77 -4.83
N PHE A 10 -30.05 -40.37 -5.86
CA PHE A 10 -28.84 -39.57 -5.67
C PHE A 10 -29.26 -38.17 -5.23
N SER A 11 -29.42 -37.96 -3.93
CA SER A 11 -29.46 -36.63 -3.35
C SER A 11 -28.05 -36.05 -3.44
N THR A 12 -27.78 -35.24 -4.47
CA THR A 12 -26.63 -34.34 -4.46
C THR A 12 -26.88 -33.31 -3.37
N ILE A 13 -26.38 -33.58 -2.17
CA ILE A 13 -26.25 -32.55 -1.14
C ILE A 13 -25.20 -31.59 -1.69
N SER A 14 -25.66 -30.55 -2.40
CA SER A 14 -24.86 -29.36 -2.64
C SER A 14 -24.58 -28.75 -1.27
N GLY A 15 -23.45 -29.14 -0.67
CA GLY A 15 -22.93 -28.47 0.50
C GLY A 15 -22.64 -27.04 0.10
N PHE A 16 -23.57 -26.13 0.38
CA PHE A 16 -23.29 -24.70 0.38
C PHE A 16 -22.29 -24.45 1.50
N SER A 17 -21.00 -24.53 1.16
CA SER A 17 -19.95 -24.01 2.03
C SER A 17 -20.25 -22.52 2.20
N GLN A 18 -20.50 -22.09 3.44
CA GLN A 18 -20.69 -20.68 3.72
C GLN A 18 -19.40 -19.94 3.36
N GLU A 19 -19.50 -18.95 2.49
CA GLU A 19 -18.37 -18.13 2.07
C GLU A 19 -17.82 -17.34 3.27
N ILE A 20 -16.51 -17.40 3.46
CA ILE A 20 -15.80 -16.56 4.43
C ILE A 20 -15.36 -15.30 3.68
N LYS A 21 -15.69 -14.14 4.21
CA LYS A 21 -15.46 -12.83 3.59
C LYS A 21 -14.59 -11.98 4.47
N PHE A 22 -13.70 -11.23 3.84
CA PHE A 22 -12.89 -10.21 4.48
C PHE A 22 -12.99 -8.89 3.72
N ASN A 23 -13.10 -7.79 4.46
CA ASN A 23 -13.10 -6.43 3.91
C ASN A 23 -12.05 -5.58 4.63
N LEU A 24 -11.19 -4.91 3.87
CA LEU A 24 -10.27 -3.93 4.42
C LEU A 24 -10.84 -2.52 4.25
N PHE A 25 -10.79 -1.74 5.32
CA PHE A 25 -11.02 -0.31 5.30
C PHE A 25 -9.74 0.44 5.64
N LEU A 26 -9.59 1.65 5.10
CA LEU A 26 -8.54 2.58 5.49
C LEU A 26 -9.18 3.79 6.14
N LYS A 27 -8.70 4.12 7.34
CA LYS A 27 -9.01 5.37 8.01
C LYS A 27 -7.93 6.39 7.69
N ASP A 28 -8.31 7.47 7.03
CA ASP A 28 -7.41 8.57 6.71
C ASP A 28 -6.97 9.29 8.00
N SER A 29 -5.66 9.41 8.21
CA SER A 29 -5.09 10.06 9.41
C SER A 29 -5.38 11.55 9.52
N CYS A 30 -5.72 12.20 8.41
CA CYS A 30 -5.88 13.63 8.27
C CYS A 30 -7.35 14.03 8.43
N SER A 31 -8.24 13.38 7.67
CA SER A 31 -9.67 13.68 7.67
C SER A 31 -10.49 12.84 8.66
N ASN A 32 -9.94 11.71 9.14
CA ASN A 32 -10.66 10.64 9.82
C ASN A 32 -11.74 9.95 8.96
N SER A 33 -11.81 10.20 7.65
CA SER A 33 -12.70 9.45 6.75
C SER A 33 -12.29 7.99 6.73
N ILE A 34 -13.28 7.11 6.53
CA ILE A 34 -13.07 5.67 6.39
C ILE A 34 -13.58 5.27 5.02
N GLU A 35 -12.71 4.63 4.24
CA GLU A 35 -12.99 4.21 2.87
C GLU A 35 -12.61 2.73 2.70
N SER A 36 -13.31 2.03 1.79
CA SER A 36 -12.93 0.67 1.42
C SER A 36 -11.58 0.68 0.70
N SER A 37 -10.67 -0.22 1.06
CA SER A 37 -9.44 -0.43 0.27
C SER A 37 -9.72 -1.39 -0.87
N PHE A 38 -9.07 -1.16 -2.00
CA PHE A 38 -9.12 -2.02 -3.19
C PHE A 38 -7.74 -2.57 -3.56
N ASN A 39 -6.68 -2.15 -2.86
CA ASN A 39 -5.31 -2.54 -3.16
C ASN A 39 -4.72 -3.29 -1.96
N TYR A 40 -5.24 -4.49 -1.72
CA TYR A 40 -4.73 -5.40 -0.70
C TYR A 40 -5.00 -6.86 -1.09
N HIS A 41 -4.27 -7.78 -0.49
CA HIS A 41 -4.51 -9.22 -0.57
C HIS A 41 -4.29 -9.88 0.78
N LEU A 42 -4.77 -11.11 0.90
CA LEU A 42 -4.49 -11.98 2.05
C LEU A 42 -3.58 -13.12 1.60
N GLU A 43 -2.62 -13.50 2.43
CA GLU A 43 -1.75 -14.65 2.17
C GLU A 43 -1.90 -15.70 3.28
N LYS A 44 -1.94 -16.97 2.90
CA LYS A 44 -1.84 -18.10 3.84
C LYS A 44 -1.08 -19.24 3.20
N ASN A 45 -0.04 -19.71 3.89
CA ASN A 45 0.82 -20.82 3.43
C ASN A 45 1.35 -20.62 2.00
N GLY A 46 1.77 -19.39 1.65
CA GLY A 46 2.27 -19.06 0.31
C GLY A 46 1.20 -18.95 -0.78
N THR A 47 -0.09 -19.04 -0.43
CA THR A 47 -1.20 -18.79 -1.35
C THR A 47 -1.76 -17.40 -1.12
N GLU A 48 -1.79 -16.58 -2.18
CA GLU A 48 -2.41 -15.26 -2.17
C GLU A 48 -3.89 -15.34 -2.56
N TYR A 49 -4.70 -14.54 -1.89
CA TYR A 49 -6.13 -14.37 -2.13
C TYR A 49 -6.38 -12.90 -2.45
N HIS A 50 -6.89 -12.64 -3.65
CA HIS A 50 -7.12 -11.31 -4.19
C HIS A 50 -8.61 -11.00 -4.26
N ILE A 51 -8.95 -9.72 -4.37
CA ILE A 51 -10.31 -9.28 -4.67
C ILE A 51 -10.65 -9.76 -6.09
N ALA A 52 -11.79 -10.43 -6.27
CA ALA A 52 -12.22 -10.86 -7.60
C ALA A 52 -12.66 -9.66 -8.44
N GLU A 53 -12.57 -9.80 -9.77
CA GLU A 53 -13.10 -8.77 -10.68
C GLU A 53 -14.59 -8.51 -10.37
N PHE A 54 -14.96 -7.24 -10.26
CA PHE A 54 -16.32 -6.75 -9.95
C PHE A 54 -16.79 -6.89 -8.50
N ASP A 55 -15.96 -7.42 -7.59
CA ASP A 55 -16.27 -7.38 -6.17
C ASP A 55 -15.96 -6.01 -5.56
N ASN A 56 -16.80 -5.56 -4.61
CA ASN A 56 -16.71 -4.26 -3.95
C ASN A 56 -15.59 -4.21 -2.87
N GLY A 57 -14.38 -4.71 -3.20
CA GLY A 57 -13.24 -4.73 -2.29
C GLY A 57 -13.26 -5.88 -1.26
N THR A 58 -14.10 -6.89 -1.48
CA THR A 58 -14.21 -8.07 -0.60
C THR A 58 -13.33 -9.22 -1.11
N ILE A 59 -12.63 -9.90 -0.20
CA ILE A 59 -11.90 -11.15 -0.49
C ILE A 59 -12.70 -12.34 0.04
N ILE A 60 -12.89 -13.36 -0.78
CA ILE A 60 -13.48 -14.65 -0.39
C ILE A 60 -12.35 -15.63 0.00
N LEU A 61 -12.49 -16.24 1.16
CA LEU A 61 -11.49 -17.13 1.75
C LEU A 61 -12.02 -18.57 1.87
N PRO A 62 -11.15 -19.58 1.68
CA PRO A 62 -11.55 -20.98 1.75
C PRO A 62 -11.64 -21.49 3.20
N THR A 63 -10.92 -20.88 4.15
CA THR A 63 -10.80 -21.39 5.52
C THR A 63 -10.67 -20.26 6.53
N LYS A 64 -11.03 -20.56 7.79
CA LYS A 64 -10.70 -19.73 8.96
C LYS A 64 -9.23 -19.93 9.37
N GLY A 65 -8.74 -19.06 10.26
CA GLY A 65 -7.41 -19.16 10.86
C GLY A 65 -6.56 -17.91 10.62
N GLU A 66 -5.25 -18.06 10.77
CA GLU A 66 -4.29 -16.98 10.58
C GLU A 66 -4.01 -16.71 9.11
N TYR A 67 -3.93 -15.43 8.76
CA TYR A 67 -3.57 -14.91 7.44
C TYR A 67 -2.61 -13.73 7.60
N GLU A 68 -1.78 -13.49 6.60
CA GLU A 68 -1.06 -12.23 6.45
C GLU A 68 -1.87 -11.30 5.54
N LEU A 69 -2.31 -10.17 6.09
CA LEU A 69 -2.94 -9.08 5.38
C LEU A 69 -1.86 -8.17 4.81
N VAL A 70 -1.76 -8.12 3.48
CA VAL A 70 -0.83 -7.25 2.77
C VAL A 70 -1.60 -6.08 2.18
N ALA A 71 -1.58 -4.94 2.88
CA ALA A 71 -2.20 -3.69 2.47
C ALA A 71 -1.25 -2.90 1.57
N THR A 72 -1.23 -3.26 0.28
CA THR A 72 -0.35 -2.67 -0.74
C THR A 72 -0.49 -1.15 -0.82
N GLU A 73 -1.71 -0.63 -0.67
CA GLU A 73 -2.02 0.81 -0.73
C GLU A 73 -1.18 1.66 0.23
N ILE A 74 -0.95 1.14 1.44
CA ILE A 74 -0.20 1.83 2.50
C ILE A 74 1.18 1.18 2.75
N GLY A 75 1.48 0.09 2.06
CA GLY A 75 2.75 -0.65 2.16
C GLY A 75 2.95 -1.29 3.53
N GLU A 76 1.89 -1.86 4.10
CA GLU A 76 1.91 -2.52 5.41
C GLU A 76 1.46 -3.98 5.33
N THR A 77 2.11 -4.84 6.11
CA THR A 77 1.71 -6.23 6.32
C THR A 77 1.32 -6.45 7.78
N HIS A 78 0.22 -7.16 8.02
CA HIS A 78 -0.35 -7.44 9.33
C HIS A 78 -0.73 -8.92 9.46
N LYS A 79 -0.46 -9.53 10.61
CA LYS A 79 -1.00 -10.86 10.91
C LYS A 79 -2.39 -10.71 11.50
N ILE A 80 -3.38 -11.37 10.89
CA ILE A 80 -4.78 -11.28 11.31
C ILE A 80 -5.37 -12.68 11.52
N VAL A 81 -6.45 -12.75 12.30
CA VAL A 81 -7.20 -13.98 12.56
C VAL A 81 -8.59 -13.87 11.94
N ILE A 82 -8.92 -14.82 11.08
CA ILE A 82 -10.23 -14.97 10.45
C ILE A 82 -11.02 -16.01 11.25
N ASP A 83 -11.97 -15.58 12.07
CA ASP A 83 -12.72 -16.45 12.99
C ASP A 83 -14.24 -16.49 12.69
N LYS A 84 -14.73 -15.50 11.94
CA LYS A 84 -16.14 -15.36 11.53
C LYS A 84 -16.32 -15.66 10.05
N LEU A 85 -17.57 -15.71 9.61
CA LEU A 85 -17.90 -15.75 8.17
C LEU A 85 -17.72 -14.40 7.51
N ILE A 86 -17.89 -13.30 8.25
CA ILE A 86 -17.66 -11.95 7.76
C ILE A 86 -16.69 -11.29 8.74
N ASN A 87 -15.53 -10.90 8.21
CA ASN A 87 -14.45 -10.26 8.95
C ASN A 87 -14.13 -8.93 8.26
N SER A 88 -13.56 -8.02 9.03
CA SER A 88 -13.07 -6.77 8.49
C SER A 88 -12.00 -6.21 9.40
N ASP A 89 -11.12 -5.39 8.83
CA ASP A 89 -10.17 -4.60 9.58
C ASP A 89 -10.15 -3.14 9.08
N THR A 90 -9.65 -2.23 9.89
CA THR A 90 -9.46 -0.83 9.54
C THR A 90 -8.05 -0.39 9.87
N LEU A 91 -7.23 -0.19 8.84
CA LEU A 91 -5.85 0.28 9.00
C LEU A 91 -5.78 1.80 8.85
N ILE A 92 -4.75 2.39 9.44
CA ILE A 92 -4.54 3.83 9.38
C ILE A 92 -3.73 4.19 8.13
N LYS A 93 -4.28 5.05 7.28
CA LYS A 93 -3.56 5.61 6.14
C LYS A 93 -2.53 6.64 6.62
N PRO A 94 -1.26 6.56 6.22
CA PRO A 94 -0.21 7.50 6.66
C PRO A 94 -0.49 8.96 6.25
N ARG A 95 0.13 9.92 6.93
CA ARG A 95 -0.14 11.35 6.71
C ARG A 95 0.69 11.97 5.59
N ILE A 96 1.91 11.47 5.39
CA ILE A 96 2.85 12.05 4.43
C ILE A 96 2.79 11.30 3.10
N GLU A 97 2.30 11.97 2.06
CA GLU A 97 2.21 11.41 0.72
C GLU A 97 3.14 12.14 -0.25
N GLU A 98 3.71 11.37 -1.17
CA GLU A 98 4.44 11.89 -2.33
C GLU A 98 3.49 11.90 -3.52
N TYR A 99 3.30 13.07 -4.13
CA TYR A 99 2.46 13.20 -5.32
C TYR A 99 3.25 13.78 -6.49
N ILE A 100 2.90 13.33 -7.69
CA ILE A 100 3.46 13.84 -8.93
C ILE A 100 2.67 15.10 -9.31
N LYS A 101 3.35 16.22 -9.42
CA LYS A 101 2.78 17.46 -9.96
C LYS A 101 2.55 17.28 -11.46
N MET A 102 1.28 17.16 -11.86
CA MET A 102 0.89 17.17 -13.27
C MET A 102 1.26 18.51 -13.91
N THR A 103 1.90 18.46 -15.09
CA THR A 103 2.26 19.64 -15.87
C THR A 103 1.58 19.56 -17.24
N ASN A 104 0.90 20.62 -17.66
CA ASN A 104 0.27 20.69 -18.99
C ASN A 104 1.26 21.11 -20.10
N VAL A 105 2.56 20.98 -19.85
CA VAL A 105 3.62 21.43 -20.76
C VAL A 105 4.01 20.26 -21.68
N SER A 106 3.93 20.47 -22.99
CA SER A 106 4.41 19.51 -24.00
C SER A 106 5.93 19.68 -24.20
N PHE A 107 6.68 18.57 -24.15
CA PHE A 107 8.14 18.58 -24.20
C PHE A 107 8.70 18.32 -25.59
N THR A 108 9.71 19.11 -25.99
CA THR A 108 10.58 18.77 -27.12
C THR A 108 11.80 18.02 -26.63
N LYS A 109 12.36 17.15 -27.48
CA LYS A 109 13.39 16.15 -27.14
C LYS A 109 14.74 16.71 -26.63
N ASN A 110 14.93 18.03 -26.59
CA ASN A 110 16.22 18.66 -26.25
C ASN A 110 16.16 19.74 -25.15
N THR A 111 15.09 19.77 -24.34
CA THR A 111 14.96 20.77 -23.27
C THR A 111 16.00 20.51 -22.16
N SER A 112 16.80 21.51 -21.79
CA SER A 112 17.83 21.40 -20.75
C SER A 112 17.23 21.23 -19.35
N LYS A 113 18.01 20.66 -18.41
CA LYS A 113 17.59 20.49 -17.01
C LYS A 113 17.24 21.83 -16.36
N GLU A 114 17.98 22.87 -16.67
CA GLU A 114 17.76 24.24 -16.21
C GLU A 114 16.43 24.82 -16.72
N GLU A 115 16.08 24.54 -17.97
CA GLU A 115 14.78 24.93 -18.54
C GLU A 115 13.62 24.16 -17.90
N LEU A 116 13.78 22.84 -17.72
CA LEU A 116 12.78 22.01 -17.01
C LEU A 116 12.57 22.48 -15.56
N LYS A 117 13.62 22.95 -14.90
CA LYS A 117 13.56 23.56 -13.58
C LYS A 117 12.84 24.91 -13.59
N LYS A 118 13.14 25.80 -14.53
CA LYS A 118 12.44 27.10 -14.69
C LYS A 118 10.94 26.92 -14.92
N LEU A 119 10.56 25.85 -15.62
CA LEU A 119 9.18 25.48 -15.89
C LEU A 119 8.52 24.71 -14.73
N GLY A 120 9.26 24.37 -13.67
CA GLY A 120 8.73 23.71 -12.47
C GLY A 120 8.29 22.25 -12.70
N ILE A 121 8.95 21.57 -13.63
CA ILE A 121 8.72 20.16 -14.01
C ILE A 121 9.71 19.26 -13.29
N ILE A 122 10.92 19.72 -13.04
CA ILE A 122 11.91 18.97 -12.25
C ILE A 122 12.34 19.87 -11.08
N PRO A 123 12.20 19.38 -9.84
CA PRO A 123 11.50 18.15 -9.45
C PRO A 123 9.98 18.23 -9.70
N ASN A 124 9.38 17.13 -10.18
CA ASN A 124 7.92 16.99 -10.34
C ASN A 124 7.25 16.47 -9.07
N ASN A 125 7.98 15.83 -8.17
CA ASN A 125 7.40 15.27 -6.97
C ASN A 125 7.36 16.31 -5.85
N LYS A 126 6.27 16.31 -5.11
CA LYS A 126 6.12 17.08 -3.87
C LYS A 126 5.59 16.20 -2.76
N PHE A 127 5.99 16.54 -1.54
CA PHE A 127 5.51 15.90 -0.33
C PHE A 127 4.53 16.82 0.38
N MET A 128 3.39 16.23 0.76
CA MET A 128 2.40 16.87 1.62
C MET A 128 2.29 16.07 2.91
N ASN A 129 2.08 16.77 4.02
CA ASN A 129 1.58 16.21 5.25
C ASN A 129 0.10 16.59 5.33
N CYS A 130 -0.78 15.63 5.03
CA CYS A 130 -2.19 15.90 4.77
C CYS A 130 -2.35 16.94 3.66
N ASP A 131 -3.10 18.02 3.91
CA ASP A 131 -3.30 19.11 2.95
C ASP A 131 -2.20 20.20 3.02
N LYS A 132 -1.18 20.01 3.87
CA LYS A 132 -0.11 21.00 4.05
C LYS A 132 1.14 20.57 3.31
N VAL A 133 1.70 21.51 2.55
CA VAL A 133 3.02 21.34 1.93
C VAL A 133 4.05 21.13 3.03
N CYS A 134 4.81 20.03 2.99
CA CYS A 134 5.85 19.77 3.99
C CYS A 134 6.89 20.91 4.00
N ASP A 135 7.22 21.41 5.18
CA ASP A 135 8.21 22.47 5.37
C ASP A 135 8.91 22.30 6.73
N GLY A 136 10.23 22.15 6.72
CA GLY A 136 11.04 21.76 7.87
C GLY A 136 11.17 20.24 8.04
N ILE A 137 11.54 19.81 9.25
CA ILE A 137 11.75 18.39 9.58
C ILE A 137 10.39 17.74 9.84
N GLU A 138 10.05 16.73 9.05
CA GLU A 138 8.80 15.99 9.15
C GLU A 138 9.09 14.50 9.36
N THR A 139 8.20 13.82 10.09
CA THR A 139 8.29 12.37 10.36
C THR A 139 6.90 11.77 10.30
N ASP A 140 6.77 10.64 9.61
CA ASP A 140 5.54 9.88 9.51
C ASP A 140 5.73 8.46 10.00
N TYR A 141 4.63 7.79 10.34
CA TYR A 141 4.64 6.53 11.06
C TYR A 141 3.77 5.49 10.37
N TYR A 142 4.12 4.23 10.56
CA TYR A 142 3.27 3.10 10.30
C TYR A 142 2.17 3.00 11.36
N SER A 143 1.10 2.25 11.07
CA SER A 143 0.00 2.02 12.02
C SER A 143 0.48 1.38 13.35
N ASN A 144 1.60 0.66 13.34
CA ASN A 144 2.23 0.07 14.53
C ASN A 144 3.10 1.05 15.35
N GLY A 145 3.20 2.32 14.93
CA GLY A 145 3.99 3.37 15.60
C GLY A 145 5.47 3.42 15.22
N THR A 146 5.96 2.49 14.38
CA THR A 146 7.32 2.56 13.85
C THR A 146 7.44 3.72 12.85
N ILE A 147 8.58 4.42 12.83
CA ILE A 147 8.85 5.46 11.84
C ILE A 147 8.74 4.84 10.45
N ARG A 148 7.98 5.45 9.55
CA ARG A 148 7.83 5.06 8.14
C ARG A 148 8.71 5.90 7.24
N LEU A 149 8.76 7.21 7.50
CA LEU A 149 9.50 8.19 6.72
C LEU A 149 10.01 9.32 7.61
N LYS A 150 11.22 9.81 7.33
CA LYS A 150 11.76 11.04 7.93
C LYS A 150 12.63 11.78 6.93
N ALA A 151 12.42 13.09 6.79
CA ALA A 151 13.27 13.96 5.98
C ALA A 151 13.11 15.43 6.43
N GLU A 152 14.00 16.28 5.91
CA GLU A 152 13.84 17.73 5.94
C GLU A 152 13.27 18.19 4.59
N PHE A 153 12.30 19.08 4.65
CA PHE A 153 11.59 19.60 3.49
C PHE A 153 11.69 21.11 3.39
N LYS A 154 11.63 21.63 2.17
CA LYS A 154 11.38 23.04 1.90
C LYS A 154 10.36 23.17 0.79
N SER A 155 9.20 23.74 1.11
CA SER A 155 8.11 23.90 0.14
C SER A 155 7.72 22.59 -0.57
N GLY A 156 7.76 21.47 0.16
CA GLY A 156 7.38 20.13 -0.30
C GLY A 156 8.49 19.36 -1.01
N LEU A 157 9.69 19.94 -1.14
CA LEU A 157 10.86 19.28 -1.73
C LEU A 157 11.80 18.81 -0.62
N VAL A 158 12.35 17.61 -0.75
CA VAL A 158 13.37 17.11 0.18
C VAL A 158 14.64 17.94 0.07
N ILE A 159 15.23 18.32 1.21
CA ILE A 159 16.58 18.88 1.29
C ILE A 159 17.48 17.84 1.96
N GLY A 160 18.57 17.47 1.29
CA GLY A 160 19.54 16.53 1.85
C GLY A 160 19.02 15.10 1.78
N GLU A 161 18.70 14.49 2.92
CA GLU A 161 18.43 13.05 3.00
C GLU A 161 16.98 12.74 3.39
N LEU A 162 16.35 11.86 2.61
CA LEU A 162 15.10 11.19 2.95
C LEU A 162 15.39 9.74 3.32
N LYS A 163 14.88 9.33 4.48
CA LYS A 163 14.90 7.93 4.91
C LYS A 163 13.50 7.36 4.91
N ARG A 164 13.34 6.17 4.32
CA ARG A 164 12.18 5.31 4.54
C ARG A 164 12.61 4.07 5.31
N TYR A 165 11.71 3.56 6.12
CA TYR A 165 11.96 2.40 6.96
C TYR A 165 10.94 1.31 6.64
N TYR A 166 11.26 0.10 7.05
CA TYR A 166 10.35 -1.02 7.12
C TYR A 166 9.51 -0.97 8.40
N GLN A 167 8.40 -1.71 8.46
CA GLN A 167 7.60 -1.83 9.70
C GLN A 167 8.41 -2.43 10.87
N SER A 168 9.49 -3.17 10.55
CA SER A 168 10.49 -3.68 11.49
C SER A 168 11.37 -2.60 12.12
N GLY A 169 11.37 -1.38 11.57
CA GLY A 169 12.22 -0.25 11.96
C GLY A 169 13.58 -0.21 11.25
N LYS A 170 13.90 -1.22 10.42
CA LYS A 170 15.11 -1.22 9.60
C LYS A 170 15.00 -0.23 8.45
N ILE A 171 16.14 0.29 7.99
CA ILE A 171 16.17 1.19 6.83
C ILE A 171 15.72 0.41 5.58
N LYS A 172 14.76 0.98 4.85
CA LYS A 172 14.26 0.47 3.56
C LYS A 172 14.88 1.23 2.39
N GLU A 173 15.03 2.54 2.54
CA GLU A 173 15.55 3.43 1.50
C GLU A 173 16.30 4.61 2.13
N ILE A 174 17.42 4.97 1.51
CA ILE A 174 18.07 6.27 1.70
C ILE A 174 18.13 6.94 0.32
N SER A 175 17.55 8.14 0.23
CA SER A 175 17.56 8.97 -0.97
C SER A 175 18.15 10.34 -0.67
N THR A 176 19.17 10.74 -1.41
CA THR A 176 19.87 12.02 -1.27
C THR A 176 19.47 12.97 -2.39
N TYR A 177 19.14 14.20 -2.03
CA TYR A 177 18.68 15.26 -2.90
C TYR A 177 19.61 16.46 -2.83
N ASP A 178 19.77 17.15 -3.97
CA ASP A 178 20.43 18.45 -3.97
C ASP A 178 19.54 19.55 -3.38
N LYS A 179 20.08 20.78 -3.27
CA LYS A 179 19.37 21.96 -2.75
C LYS A 179 18.12 22.34 -3.55
N ASP A 180 17.96 21.78 -4.76
CA ASP A 180 16.86 22.04 -5.67
C ASP A 180 15.82 20.91 -5.63
N GLY A 181 15.99 19.94 -4.72
CA GLY A 181 15.06 18.82 -4.55
C GLY A 181 15.23 17.73 -5.61
N ILE A 182 16.37 17.66 -6.30
CA ILE A 182 16.62 16.67 -7.35
C ILE A 182 17.35 15.48 -6.75
N LEU A 183 16.83 14.28 -6.97
CA LEU A 183 17.43 13.03 -6.52
C LEU A 183 18.83 12.87 -7.17
N THR A 184 19.85 12.73 -6.33
CA THR A 184 21.25 12.54 -6.74
C THR A 184 21.75 11.13 -6.49
N LYS A 185 21.21 10.46 -5.47
CA LYS A 185 21.54 9.08 -5.11
C LYS A 185 20.35 8.44 -4.44
N ARG A 186 20.07 7.18 -4.80
CA ARG A 186 19.11 6.32 -4.10
C ARG A 186 19.82 5.02 -3.74
N THR A 187 19.55 4.50 -2.55
CA THR A 187 20.03 3.19 -2.11
C THR A 187 18.87 2.47 -1.43
N LEU A 188 18.53 1.29 -1.95
CA LEU A 188 17.46 0.45 -1.43
C LEU A 188 18.06 -0.69 -0.62
N PHE A 189 17.39 -1.04 0.47
CA PHE A 189 17.81 -2.11 1.37
C PHE A 189 16.70 -3.16 1.45
N ASN A 190 17.05 -4.42 1.70
CA ASN A 190 16.09 -5.45 2.09
C ASN A 190 15.88 -5.46 3.61
N GLU A 191 14.95 -6.28 4.12
CA GLU A 191 14.68 -6.45 5.56
C GLU A 191 15.87 -7.03 6.35
N ASN A 192 16.91 -7.53 5.69
CA ASN A 192 18.15 -7.94 6.34
C ASN A 192 19.16 -6.78 6.46
N GLY A 193 18.88 -5.63 5.85
CA GLY A 193 19.77 -4.47 5.80
C GLY A 193 20.79 -4.53 4.67
N GLU A 194 20.66 -5.47 3.74
CA GLU A 194 21.55 -5.61 2.59
C GLU A 194 21.07 -4.72 1.45
N ILE A 195 22.02 -4.13 0.71
CA ILE A 195 21.71 -3.29 -0.45
C ILE A 195 21.07 -4.17 -1.54
N LYS A 196 19.88 -3.77 -2.00
CA LYS A 196 19.27 -4.33 -3.21
C LYS A 196 20.07 -3.83 -4.41
N LYS A 197 20.69 -4.75 -5.15
CA LYS A 197 21.33 -4.43 -6.43
C LYS A 197 20.24 -4.32 -7.50
N GLU A 198 20.27 -3.21 -8.24
CA GLU A 198 19.50 -3.03 -9.48
C GLU A 198 20.08 -3.89 -10.61
#